data_AF-A0A1F8RBF8-F1
#
_entry.id   AF-A0A1F8RBF8-F1
#
_cell.length_a   1.000
_cell.length_b   1.000
_cell.length_c   1.000
_cell.angle_alpha   90.00
_cell.angle_beta   90.00
_cell.angle_gamma   90.00
#
_symmetry.space_group_name_H-M   'P 1'
#
loop_
_entity.id
_entity.type
_entity.pdbx_description
1 polymer ?
#
loop_
_entity_poly.entity_id
_entity_poly.type
_entity_poly.pdbx_seq_one_letter_code
_entity_poly.pdbx_strand_id
1 'polypeptide(L)'
;MDKKELKELTVSVYDRLNQAIMDGDNEKAIAMIKEMERNKRDFDDSYREWVDLMLTYIADKLGEDAVYEVHRMNGERSLWPRLGWIFGPMSIEDKVRKRAYTWTNWHMANIDEIIEDDEKFAFKLKTCHSGGRIRKWPNHGRTKEAHPWAWGQKGVCYYCSHCSVVLETMGIEKAGYPAWIAYSGR
;
A
#
# COMPACT_ATOMS: atom_id res chain seq x y z
N MET A 1 -5.75 -29.14 26.13
CA MET A 1 -5.61 -29.39 24.69
C MET A 1 -5.23 -30.84 24.48
N ASP A 2 -5.91 -31.53 23.58
CA ASP A 2 -5.60 -32.93 23.28
C ASP A 2 -4.56 -33.07 22.15
N LYS A 3 -4.08 -34.30 21.91
CA LYS A 3 -3.06 -34.57 20.87
C LYS A 3 -3.54 -34.22 19.46
N LYS A 4 -4.85 -34.30 19.20
CA LYS A 4 -5.44 -33.99 17.90
C LYS A 4 -5.43 -32.48 17.68
N GLU A 5 -5.89 -31.72 18.67
CA GLU A 5 -5.86 -30.25 18.66
C GLU A 5 -4.44 -29.73 18.46
N LEU A 6 -3.45 -30.28 19.17
CA LEU A 6 -2.04 -29.88 19.00
C LEU A 6 -1.52 -30.13 17.58
N LYS A 7 -1.95 -31.23 16.94
CA LYS A 7 -1.57 -31.51 15.54
C LYS A 7 -2.24 -30.53 14.58
N GLU A 8 -3.50 -30.18 14.80
CA GLU A 8 -4.22 -29.22 13.96
C GLU A 8 -3.57 -27.83 13.98
N LEU A 9 -3.00 -27.40 15.13
CA LEU A 9 -2.27 -26.13 15.23
C LEU A 9 -0.97 -26.07 14.41
N THR A 10 -0.44 -27.21 13.96
CA THR A 10 0.75 -27.25 13.09
C THR A 10 0.43 -27.07 11.61
N VAL A 11 -0.86 -27.05 11.24
CA VAL A 11 -1.30 -27.00 9.86
C VAL A 11 -1.61 -25.55 9.47
N SER A 12 -1.02 -25.09 8.37
CA SER A 12 -1.23 -23.73 7.88
C SER A 12 -2.71 -23.48 7.54
N VAL A 13 -3.13 -22.22 7.59
CA VAL A 13 -4.49 -21.85 7.15
C VAL A 13 -4.73 -22.19 5.67
N TYR A 14 -3.69 -22.15 4.83
CA TYR A 14 -3.77 -22.52 3.42
C TYR A 14 -4.03 -24.01 3.22
N ASP A 15 -3.32 -24.87 3.94
CA ASP A 15 -3.51 -26.32 3.80
C ASP A 15 -4.87 -26.75 4.35
N ARG A 16 -5.30 -26.14 5.47
CA ARG A 16 -6.65 -26.35 6.01
C ARG A 16 -7.74 -25.90 5.03
N LEU A 17 -7.53 -24.80 4.29
CA LEU A 17 -8.47 -24.30 3.28
C LEU A 17 -8.51 -25.24 2.08
N ASN A 18 -7.35 -25.66 1.57
CA ASN A 18 -7.26 -26.63 0.47
C ASN A 18 -7.98 -27.93 0.83
N GLN A 19 -7.80 -28.43 2.04
CA GLN A 19 -8.49 -29.63 2.49
C GLN A 19 -10.01 -29.41 2.55
N ALA A 20 -10.49 -28.29 3.10
CA ALA A 20 -11.92 -27.99 3.13
C ALA A 20 -12.54 -27.93 1.71
N ILE A 21 -11.81 -27.38 0.73
CA ILE A 21 -12.23 -27.37 -0.68
C ILE A 21 -12.29 -28.80 -1.23
N MET A 22 -11.26 -29.62 -0.99
CA MET A 22 -11.21 -31.01 -1.48
C MET A 22 -12.29 -31.89 -0.84
N ASP A 23 -12.65 -31.61 0.41
CA ASP A 23 -13.71 -32.29 1.14
C ASP A 23 -15.12 -31.83 0.70
N GLY A 24 -15.21 -30.79 -0.15
CA GLY A 24 -16.49 -30.20 -0.59
C GLY A 24 -17.18 -29.34 0.47
N ASP A 25 -16.49 -29.00 1.57
CA ASP A 25 -17.01 -28.19 2.67
C ASP A 25 -16.91 -26.69 2.34
N ASN A 26 -17.83 -26.26 1.47
CA ASN A 26 -17.88 -24.89 0.95
C ASN A 26 -18.12 -23.85 2.06
N GLU A 27 -18.92 -24.17 3.07
CA GLU A 27 -19.22 -23.24 4.17
C GLU A 27 -17.95 -22.94 4.98
N LYS A 28 -17.22 -24.00 5.35
CA LYS A 28 -15.93 -23.87 6.04
C LYS A 28 -14.89 -23.15 5.18
N ALA A 29 -14.79 -23.48 3.89
CA ALA A 29 -13.86 -22.82 2.99
C ALA A 29 -14.12 -21.30 2.90
N ILE A 30 -15.39 -20.88 2.77
CA ILE A 30 -15.78 -19.46 2.75
C ILE A 30 -15.46 -18.78 4.08
N ALA A 31 -15.75 -19.42 5.21
CA ALA A 31 -15.43 -18.87 6.53
C ALA A 31 -13.92 -18.65 6.70
N MET A 32 -13.11 -19.60 6.23
CA MET A 32 -11.65 -19.49 6.27
C MET A 32 -11.12 -18.37 5.36
N ILE A 33 -11.68 -18.18 4.16
CA ILE A 33 -11.29 -17.06 3.28
C ILE A 33 -11.51 -15.72 3.98
N LYS A 34 -12.66 -15.54 4.66
CA LYS A 34 -12.96 -14.31 5.42
C LYS A 34 -11.98 -14.12 6.59
N GLU A 35 -11.64 -15.20 7.28
CA GLU A 35 -10.66 -15.16 8.37
C GLU A 35 -9.27 -14.76 7.85
N MET A 36 -8.83 -15.35 6.74
CA MET A 36 -7.57 -15.02 6.09
C MET A 36 -7.52 -13.58 5.63
N GLU A 37 -8.60 -13.06 5.04
CA GLU A 37 -8.70 -11.65 4.65
C GLU A 37 -8.52 -10.72 5.86
N ARG A 38 -9.24 -10.99 6.96
CA ARG A 38 -9.13 -10.21 8.21
C ARG A 38 -7.72 -10.28 8.76
N ASN A 39 -7.18 -11.48 8.95
CA ASN A 39 -5.86 -11.68 9.55
C ASN A 39 -4.76 -11.02 8.70
N LYS A 40 -4.86 -11.12 7.37
CA LYS A 40 -3.95 -10.41 6.47
C LYS A 40 -4.09 -8.91 6.68
N ARG A 41 -5.31 -8.37 6.70
CA ARG A 41 -5.55 -6.92 6.86
C ARG A 41 -4.96 -6.39 8.16
N ASP A 42 -5.21 -7.09 9.27
CA ASP A 42 -4.68 -6.71 10.58
C ASP A 42 -3.16 -6.72 10.61
N PHE A 43 -2.53 -7.76 10.03
CA PHE A 43 -1.09 -7.83 9.92
C PHE A 43 -0.52 -6.70 9.05
N ASP A 44 -1.12 -6.48 7.88
CA ASP A 44 -0.80 -5.43 6.93
C ASP A 44 -0.87 -4.03 7.55
N ASP A 45 -1.88 -3.76 8.37
CA ASP A 45 -2.04 -2.48 9.05
C ASP A 45 -1.00 -2.34 10.17
N SER A 46 -0.80 -3.37 11.01
CA SER A 46 0.21 -3.34 12.08
C SER A 46 1.62 -3.08 11.56
N TYR A 47 1.99 -3.65 10.40
CA TYR A 47 3.29 -3.41 9.78
C TYR A 47 3.42 -1.98 9.25
N ARG A 48 2.35 -1.43 8.67
CA ARG A 48 2.37 -0.05 8.17
C ARG A 48 2.36 0.97 9.30
N GLU A 49 1.66 0.69 10.40
CA GLU A 49 1.73 1.47 11.64
C GLU A 49 3.15 1.45 12.20
N TRP A 50 3.81 0.29 12.21
CA TRP A 50 5.22 0.20 12.62
C TRP A 50 6.15 1.01 11.70
N VAL A 51 5.95 0.98 10.38
CA VAL A 51 6.71 1.82 9.44
C VAL A 51 6.46 3.31 9.72
N ASP A 52 5.21 3.73 9.91
CA ASP A 52 4.90 5.13 10.23
C ASP A 52 5.50 5.57 11.58
N LEU A 53 5.51 4.69 12.59
CA LEU A 53 6.21 4.94 13.86
C LEU A 53 7.71 5.16 13.65
N MET A 54 8.36 4.36 12.81
CA MET A 54 9.78 4.56 12.49
C MET A 54 10.02 5.89 11.78
N LEU A 55 9.17 6.25 10.82
CA LEU A 55 9.25 7.55 10.13
C LEU A 55 9.02 8.71 11.10
N THR A 56 8.07 8.57 12.03
CA THR A 56 7.79 9.55 13.09
C THR A 56 9.00 9.73 14.00
N TYR A 57 9.59 8.62 14.46
CA TYR A 57 10.81 8.64 15.27
C TYR A 57 11.97 9.32 14.54
N ILE A 58 12.14 9.04 13.25
CA ILE A 58 13.15 9.69 12.40
C ILE A 58 12.88 11.20 12.31
N ALA A 59 11.65 11.62 12.06
CA ALA A 59 11.29 13.03 12.02
C ALA A 59 11.58 13.74 13.34
N ASP A 60 11.24 13.11 14.47
CA ASP A 60 11.43 13.68 15.80
C ASP A 60 12.89 13.75 16.25
N LYS A 61 13.74 12.84 15.79
CA LYS A 61 15.15 12.78 16.21
C LYS A 61 16.12 13.40 15.22
N LEU A 62 15.82 13.32 13.93
CA LEU A 62 16.72 13.71 12.84
C LEU A 62 16.15 14.84 11.97
N GLY A 63 14.88 15.22 12.18
CA GLY A 63 14.20 16.24 11.39
C GLY A 63 13.43 15.66 10.19
N GLU A 64 12.53 16.46 9.63
CA GLU A 64 11.62 16.01 8.57
C GLU A 64 12.34 15.74 7.24
N ASP A 65 13.48 16.38 6.99
CA ASP A 65 14.30 16.12 5.80
C ASP A 65 14.86 14.69 5.77
N ALA A 66 15.13 14.09 6.95
CA ALA A 66 15.54 12.69 7.03
C ALA A 66 14.41 11.74 6.59
N VAL A 67 13.14 12.13 6.76
CA VAL A 67 11.99 11.36 6.24
C VAL A 67 11.98 11.38 4.71
N TYR A 68 12.29 12.54 4.12
CA TYR A 68 12.43 12.68 2.67
C TYR A 68 13.53 11.77 2.11
N GLU A 69 14.71 11.77 2.74
CA GLU A 69 15.83 10.90 2.35
C GLU A 69 15.46 9.42 2.41
N VAL A 70 14.79 8.99 3.48
CA VAL A 70 14.31 7.61 3.64
C VAL A 70 13.32 7.24 2.54
N HIS A 71 12.41 8.14 2.16
CA HIS A 71 11.49 7.88 1.06
C HIS A 71 12.20 7.78 -0.28
N ARG A 72 13.22 8.60 -0.54
CA ARG A 72 14.04 8.45 -1.74
C ARG A 72 14.74 7.10 -1.79
N MET A 73 15.36 6.69 -0.68
CA MET A 73 15.97 5.36 -0.55
C MET A 73 14.95 4.24 -0.73
N ASN A 74 13.74 4.37 -0.17
CA ASN A 74 12.65 3.42 -0.35
C ASN A 74 12.28 3.30 -1.83
N GLY A 75 12.20 4.42 -2.55
CA GLY A 75 11.97 4.43 -3.99
C GLY A 75 13.00 3.61 -4.75
N GLU A 76 14.28 3.92 -4.58
CA GLU A 76 15.38 3.28 -5.30
C GLU A 76 15.55 1.80 -4.93
N ARG A 77 15.51 1.48 -3.63
CA ARG A 77 15.94 0.17 -3.11
C ARG A 77 14.80 -0.83 -2.95
N SER A 78 13.55 -0.36 -2.85
CA SER A 78 12.41 -1.23 -2.57
C SER A 78 11.27 -1.09 -3.57
N LEU A 79 10.80 0.14 -3.83
CA LEU A 79 9.59 0.32 -4.63
C LEU A 79 9.85 0.16 -6.12
N TRP A 80 10.89 0.80 -6.67
CA TRP A 80 11.20 0.74 -8.10
C TRP A 80 11.59 -0.63 -8.63
N PRO A 81 12.30 -1.51 -7.88
CA PRO A 81 12.48 -2.90 -8.30
C PRO A 81 11.15 -3.64 -8.59
N ARG A 82 10.03 -3.20 -8.00
CA ARG A 82 8.71 -3.82 -8.18
C ARG A 82 7.74 -3.00 -9.04
N LEU A 83 7.79 -1.68 -8.93
CA LEU A 83 6.84 -0.74 -9.57
C LEU A 83 7.47 0.18 -10.61
N GLY A 84 8.79 0.11 -10.82
CA GLY A 84 9.51 0.98 -11.76
C GLY A 84 9.07 0.82 -13.21
N TRP A 85 8.34 -0.26 -13.53
CA TRP A 85 7.70 -0.46 -14.84
C TRP A 85 6.74 0.67 -15.23
N ILE A 86 6.21 1.42 -14.26
CA ILE A 86 5.32 2.56 -14.51
C ILE A 86 6.02 3.67 -15.34
N PHE A 87 7.34 3.77 -15.19
CA PHE A 87 8.20 4.71 -15.93
C PHE A 87 8.90 4.06 -17.13
N GLY A 88 8.64 2.78 -17.38
CA GLY A 88 9.26 2.02 -18.48
C GLY A 88 8.51 2.13 -19.81
N PRO A 89 9.09 1.55 -20.88
CA PRO A 89 8.49 1.50 -22.22
C PRO A 89 7.37 0.46 -22.26
N MET A 90 6.17 0.85 -21.85
CA MET A 90 4.96 0.03 -21.82
C MET A 90 3.79 0.87 -22.29
N SER A 91 2.81 0.27 -22.97
CA SER A 91 1.60 0.99 -23.36
C SER A 91 0.85 1.49 -22.11
N ILE A 92 0.06 2.55 -22.27
CA ILE A 92 -0.70 3.11 -21.15
C ILE A 92 -1.71 2.10 -20.62
N GLU A 93 -2.36 1.33 -21.49
CA GLU A 93 -3.35 0.32 -21.13
C GLU A 93 -2.73 -0.80 -20.28
N ASP A 94 -1.51 -1.26 -20.62
CA ASP A 94 -0.81 -2.26 -19.81
C ASP A 94 -0.38 -1.69 -18.47
N LYS A 95 0.01 -0.41 -18.42
CA LYS A 95 0.28 0.27 -17.14
C LYS A 95 -0.98 0.34 -16.29
N VAL A 96 -2.14 0.63 -16.89
CA VAL A 96 -3.44 0.65 -16.21
C VAL A 96 -3.79 -0.74 -15.66
N ARG A 97 -3.66 -1.80 -16.47
CA ARG A 97 -3.91 -3.20 -16.03
C ARG A 97 -3.02 -3.60 -14.86
N LYS A 98 -1.71 -3.35 -14.96
CA LYS A 98 -0.76 -3.66 -13.86
C LYS A 98 -1.02 -2.83 -12.62
N ARG A 99 -1.46 -1.59 -12.77
CA ARG A 99 -1.84 -0.74 -11.63
C ARG A 99 -3.11 -1.23 -10.95
N ALA A 100 -4.10 -1.63 -11.74
CA ALA A 100 -5.32 -2.23 -11.22
C ALA A 100 -4.97 -3.47 -10.38
N TYR A 101 -4.14 -4.36 -10.93
CA TYR A 101 -3.64 -5.55 -10.25
C TYR A 101 -2.92 -5.23 -8.92
N THR A 102 -2.13 -4.15 -8.86
CA THR A 102 -1.46 -3.72 -7.62
C THR A 102 -2.48 -3.44 -6.51
N TRP A 103 -3.60 -2.78 -6.83
CA TRP A 103 -4.65 -2.53 -5.84
C TRP A 103 -5.48 -3.77 -5.53
N THR A 104 -5.94 -4.50 -6.55
CA THR A 104 -6.86 -5.63 -6.38
C THR A 104 -6.19 -6.85 -5.78
N ASN A 105 -4.92 -7.11 -6.07
CA ASN A 105 -4.25 -8.34 -5.68
C ASN A 105 -3.23 -8.14 -4.56
N TRP A 106 -2.47 -7.03 -4.54
CA TRP A 106 -1.49 -6.82 -3.47
C TRP A 106 -2.12 -6.15 -2.24
N HIS A 107 -2.92 -5.10 -2.46
CA HIS A 107 -3.65 -4.44 -1.39
C HIS A 107 -4.98 -5.14 -1.04
N MET A 108 -5.39 -6.13 -1.83
CA MET A 108 -6.67 -6.83 -1.70
C MET A 108 -7.82 -5.83 -1.54
N ALA A 109 -7.87 -4.86 -2.45
CA ALA A 109 -8.78 -3.74 -2.38
C ALA A 109 -9.58 -3.64 -3.69
N ASN A 110 -10.87 -3.41 -3.56
CA ASN A 110 -11.68 -3.02 -4.71
C ASN A 110 -11.33 -1.58 -5.10
N ILE A 111 -11.17 -1.37 -6.41
CA ILE A 111 -11.15 -0.03 -7.01
C ILE A 111 -12.62 0.32 -7.28
N ASP A 112 -13.06 1.50 -6.86
CA ASP A 112 -14.46 1.89 -7.04
C ASP A 112 -14.77 2.22 -8.50
N GLU A 113 -13.83 2.87 -9.19
CA GLU A 113 -13.99 3.28 -10.58
C GLU A 113 -12.62 3.49 -11.24
N ILE A 114 -12.52 3.13 -12.52
CA ILE A 114 -11.42 3.56 -13.40
C ILE A 114 -12.06 4.40 -14.51
N ILE A 115 -11.67 5.66 -14.59
CA ILE A 115 -12.15 6.59 -15.62
C ILE A 115 -11.03 6.85 -16.62
N GLU A 116 -11.36 6.83 -17.90
CA GLU A 116 -10.51 7.30 -18.98
C GLU A 116 -11.06 8.63 -19.49
N ASP A 117 -10.19 9.62 -19.64
CA ASP A 117 -10.43 10.84 -20.40
C ASP A 117 -9.32 11.03 -21.45
N ASP A 118 -9.40 12.09 -22.25
CA ASP A 118 -8.46 12.35 -23.35
C ASP A 118 -7.00 12.54 -22.89
N GLU A 119 -6.75 12.76 -21.60
CA GLU A 119 -5.42 13.05 -21.04
C GLU A 119 -4.88 11.92 -20.14
N LYS A 120 -5.75 11.15 -19.47
CA LYS A 120 -5.35 10.25 -18.38
C LYS A 120 -6.36 9.15 -18.06
N PHE A 121 -5.85 8.19 -17.28
CA PHE A 121 -6.66 7.25 -16.51
C PHE A 121 -6.68 7.65 -15.02
N ALA A 122 -7.87 7.75 -14.43
CA ALA A 122 -8.06 8.06 -13.02
C ALA A 122 -8.61 6.84 -12.26
N PHE A 123 -7.87 6.43 -11.22
CA PHE A 123 -8.27 5.36 -10.30
C PHE A 123 -8.95 5.97 -9.08
N LYS A 124 -10.26 5.77 -8.93
CA LYS A 124 -10.99 6.23 -7.75
C LYS A 124 -11.05 5.13 -6.71
N LEU A 125 -10.65 5.49 -5.49
CA LEU A 125 -10.83 4.66 -4.31
C LEU A 125 -11.49 5.50 -3.21
N LYS A 126 -12.60 5.02 -2.64
CA LYS A 126 -13.26 5.58 -1.46
C LYS A 126 -12.31 5.64 -0.27
N THR A 127 -11.39 4.68 -0.17
CA THR A 127 -10.33 4.68 0.83
C THR A 127 -9.08 4.07 0.22
N CYS A 128 -7.95 4.76 0.38
CA CYS A 128 -6.63 4.18 0.10
C CYS A 128 -6.32 3.09 1.13
N HIS A 129 -6.22 1.83 0.70
CA HIS A 129 -5.93 0.66 1.53
C HIS A 129 -4.43 0.51 1.90
N SER A 130 -3.68 1.60 1.80
CA SER A 130 -2.28 1.74 2.21
C SER A 130 -2.19 2.92 3.20
N GLY A 131 -1.58 4.05 2.82
CA GLY A 131 -1.49 5.22 3.71
C GLY A 131 -2.83 5.81 4.15
N GLY A 132 -3.91 5.62 3.38
CA GLY A 132 -5.26 6.02 3.80
C GLY A 132 -5.78 5.29 5.04
N ARG A 133 -5.33 4.06 5.29
CA ARG A 133 -5.59 3.33 6.55
C ARG A 133 -4.82 3.95 7.70
N ILE A 134 -3.54 4.23 7.49
CA ILE A 134 -2.67 4.89 8.50
C ILE A 134 -3.21 6.25 8.93
N ARG A 135 -3.75 7.04 7.99
CA ARG A 135 -4.41 8.31 8.34
C ARG A 135 -5.62 8.16 9.29
N LYS A 136 -6.24 6.98 9.36
CA LYS A 136 -7.34 6.69 10.29
C LYS A 136 -6.85 6.24 11.67
N TRP A 137 -5.59 5.82 11.77
CA TRP A 137 -4.96 5.48 13.04
C TRP A 137 -4.57 6.75 13.80
N PRO A 138 -5.03 6.99 15.04
CA PRO A 138 -4.86 8.29 15.70
C PRO A 138 -3.40 8.68 16.00
N ASN A 139 -2.48 7.71 16.04
CA ASN A 139 -1.10 7.91 16.47
C ASN A 139 -0.10 8.12 15.31
N HIS A 140 -0.58 8.25 14.06
CA HIS A 140 0.32 8.43 12.93
C HIS A 140 1.06 9.77 12.98
N GLY A 141 2.32 9.76 12.57
CA GLY A 141 3.13 10.96 12.44
C GLY A 141 2.71 11.81 11.25
N ARG A 142 2.88 13.12 11.40
CA ARG A 142 2.46 14.11 10.40
C ARG A 142 3.51 15.18 10.24
N THR A 143 3.61 15.73 9.03
CA THR A 143 4.50 16.84 8.78
C THR A 143 4.18 18.03 9.69
N LYS A 144 5.21 18.57 10.34
CA LYS A 144 5.12 19.74 11.21
C LYS A 144 5.09 21.00 10.36
N GLU A 145 5.78 21.04 9.24
CA GLU A 145 5.73 22.17 8.30
C GLU A 145 5.28 21.75 6.89
N ALA A 146 5.04 22.75 6.04
CA ALA A 146 4.75 22.52 4.63
C ALA A 146 6.05 22.21 3.87
N HIS A 147 6.08 21.07 3.20
CA HIS A 147 7.25 20.61 2.46
C HIS A 147 6.94 20.38 0.97
N PRO A 148 7.84 20.74 0.04
CA PRO A 148 7.68 20.41 -1.37
C PRO A 148 7.49 18.90 -1.61
N TRP A 149 8.20 18.06 -0.83
CA TRP A 149 8.10 16.60 -0.87
C TRP A 149 6.85 16.03 -0.18
N ALA A 150 5.97 16.90 0.33
CA ALA A 150 4.68 16.57 0.92
C ALA A 150 3.57 17.47 0.35
N TRP A 151 3.54 17.61 -0.99
CA TRP A 151 2.56 18.43 -1.73
C TRP A 151 2.48 19.91 -1.30
N GLY A 152 3.52 20.44 -0.66
CA GLY A 152 3.51 21.79 -0.08
C GLY A 152 2.51 21.95 1.08
N GLN A 153 2.14 20.85 1.75
CA GLN A 153 1.12 20.84 2.81
C GLN A 153 1.71 20.47 4.17
N LYS A 154 1.21 21.14 5.21
CA LYS A 154 1.43 20.79 6.62
C LYS A 154 0.44 19.71 7.05
N GLY A 155 0.84 18.86 7.99
CA GLY A 155 -0.02 17.81 8.54
C GLY A 155 -0.17 16.56 7.67
N VAL A 156 0.71 16.39 6.68
CA VAL A 156 0.72 15.20 5.81
C VAL A 156 1.28 14.00 6.56
N CYS A 157 0.60 12.87 6.53
CA CYS A 157 1.10 11.64 7.16
C CYS A 157 2.48 11.25 6.57
N TYR A 158 3.46 11.00 7.43
CA TYR A 158 4.82 10.67 6.98
C TYR A 158 4.85 9.41 6.13
N TYR A 159 4.09 8.37 6.47
CA TYR A 159 3.96 7.22 5.58
C TYR A 159 3.36 7.60 4.21
N CYS A 160 2.37 8.50 4.16
CA CYS A 160 1.73 8.91 2.91
C CYS A 160 2.66 9.71 1.99
N SER A 161 3.66 10.43 2.52
CA SER A 161 4.53 11.29 1.69
C SER A 161 5.39 10.48 0.70
N HIS A 162 5.54 9.17 0.87
CA HIS A 162 6.17 8.32 -0.16
C HIS A 162 5.48 8.42 -1.52
N CYS A 163 4.17 8.71 -1.55
CA CYS A 163 3.45 8.90 -2.81
C CYS A 163 3.99 10.13 -3.56
N SER A 164 4.10 11.27 -2.86
CA SER A 164 4.65 12.50 -3.44
C SER A 164 6.12 12.31 -3.82
N VAL A 165 6.93 11.75 -2.92
CA VAL A 165 8.37 11.57 -3.17
C VAL A 165 8.63 10.57 -4.29
N VAL A 166 8.14 9.34 -4.17
CA VAL A 166 8.59 8.22 -5.00
C VAL A 166 7.82 8.13 -6.32
N LEU A 167 6.50 8.37 -6.28
CA LEU A 167 5.66 8.21 -7.47
C LEU A 167 5.58 9.50 -8.29
N GLU A 168 5.62 10.67 -7.65
CA GLU A 168 5.54 11.97 -8.33
C GLU A 168 6.93 12.56 -8.54
N THR A 169 7.62 13.06 -7.51
CA THR A 169 8.90 13.78 -7.65
C THR A 169 9.96 12.93 -8.36
N MET A 170 10.32 11.77 -7.79
CA MET A 170 11.30 10.88 -8.40
C MET A 170 10.79 10.25 -9.70
N GLY A 171 9.47 10.08 -9.83
CA GLY A 171 8.84 9.58 -11.04
C GLY A 171 9.00 10.56 -12.21
N ILE A 172 8.76 11.85 -11.96
CA ILE A 172 8.95 12.95 -12.91
C ILE A 172 10.43 13.12 -13.24
N GLU A 173 11.32 13.09 -12.25
CA GLU A 173 12.78 13.11 -12.46
C GLU A 173 13.22 12.00 -13.43
N LYS A 174 12.60 10.82 -13.33
CA LYS A 174 12.93 9.65 -14.17
C LYS A 174 12.27 9.64 -15.53
N ALA A 175 10.99 10.02 -15.60
CA ALA A 175 10.19 9.93 -16.83
C ALA A 175 10.24 11.22 -17.69
N GLY A 176 10.59 12.36 -17.09
CA GLY A 176 10.54 13.68 -17.73
C GLY A 176 9.14 14.31 -17.79
N TYR A 177 8.13 13.64 -17.24
CA TYR A 177 6.72 14.10 -17.20
C TYR A 177 5.98 13.43 -16.02
N PRO A 178 4.80 13.94 -15.60
CA PRO A 178 4.03 13.36 -14.49
C PRO A 178 3.35 12.03 -14.87
N ALA A 179 4.13 10.95 -14.92
CA ALA A 179 3.64 9.61 -15.27
C ALA A 179 2.67 9.02 -14.22
N TRP A 180 2.68 9.53 -13.00
CA TRP A 180 1.73 9.19 -11.96
C TRP A 180 1.55 10.34 -10.97
N ILE A 181 0.31 10.67 -10.64
CA ILE A 181 -0.03 11.65 -9.60
C ILE A 181 -0.97 11.00 -8.59
N ALA A 182 -0.62 11.09 -7.31
CA ALA A 182 -1.39 10.55 -6.22
C ALA A 182 -2.17 11.68 -5.54
N TYR A 183 -3.32 12.04 -6.11
CA TYR A 183 -4.22 12.99 -5.46
C TYR A 183 -4.97 12.31 -4.31
N SER A 184 -4.54 12.55 -3.07
CA SER A 184 -5.41 12.33 -1.91
C SER A 184 -6.19 13.62 -1.66
N GLY A 185 -7.40 13.70 -2.23
CA GLY A 185 -8.37 14.73 -1.82
C GLY A 185 -8.47 14.76 -0.29
N ARG A 186 -8.52 15.97 0.25
CA ARG A 186 -8.72 16.18 1.70
C ARG A 186 -10.03 15.58 2.14
#